data_AF-A0A6P0YQU1-F1
#
_entry.id   AF-A0A6P0YQU1-F1
#
_cell.length_a   1.000
_cell.length_b   1.000
_cell.length_c   1.000
_cell.angle_alpha   90.00
_cell.angle_beta   90.00
_cell.angle_gamma   90.00
#
_symmetry.space_group_name_H-M   'P 1'
#
loop_
_entity.id
_entity.type
_entity.pdbx_description
1 polymer ?
#
loop_
_entity_poly.entity_id
_entity_poly.type
_entity_poly.pdbx_seq_one_letter_code
_entity_poly.pdbx_strand_id
1 'polypeptide(L)'
;YTESIQAIQRLNALGYGRDPNLVLDLVYNPSLPTSENFALPPAQAPLQADYQQFLAEQFDITFNHLFTITNIPIGRTKQYLHRQKLHAPYLKFLEEGFNASTVANLMCRNQLSIDYLGHIYDCDFNQMEQLPATTPDGTPLTVQMLLDANTLDLIHQVRTAPFCYGCTAGSGSSCGGSLV
;
A
#
# COMPACT_ATOMS: atom_id res chain seq x y z
N TYR A 1 18.26 9.87 8.51
CA TYR A 1 17.02 10.12 9.27
C TYR A 1 16.94 11.56 9.80
N THR A 2 18.06 12.23 10.13
CA THR A 2 18.07 13.63 10.60
C THR A 2 17.31 14.61 9.71
N GLU A 3 17.50 14.54 8.39
CA GLU A 3 16.79 15.43 7.45
C GLU A 3 15.27 15.24 7.48
N SER A 4 14.80 13.99 7.63
CA SER A 4 13.37 13.67 7.76
C SER A 4 12.78 14.24 9.05
N ILE A 5 13.50 14.12 10.17
CA ILE A 5 13.10 14.72 11.45
C ILE A 5 12.99 16.24 11.32
N GLN A 6 13.99 16.90 10.74
CA GLN A 6 13.97 18.35 10.52
C GLN A 6 12.82 18.79 9.60
N ALA A 7 12.50 18.01 8.57
CA ALA A 7 11.37 18.30 7.69
C ALA A 7 10.03 18.24 8.46
N ILE A 8 9.83 17.22 9.29
CA ILE A 8 8.62 17.09 10.11
C ILE A 8 8.52 18.22 11.14
N GLN A 9 9.62 18.58 11.82
CA GLN A 9 9.64 19.71 12.75
C GLN A 9 9.25 21.04 12.07
N ARG A 10 9.71 21.27 10.83
CA ARG A 10 9.30 22.44 10.05
C ARG A 10 7.81 22.42 9.73
N LEU A 11 7.24 21.25 9.40
CA LEU A 11 5.79 21.10 9.20
C LEU A 11 5.02 21.37 10.50
N ASN A 12 5.47 20.83 11.63
CA ASN A 12 4.84 21.10 12.94
C ASN A 12 4.90 22.59 13.32
N ALA A 13 5.99 23.29 12.98
CA ALA A 13 6.10 24.75 13.17
C ALA A 13 5.08 25.55 12.32
N LEU A 14 4.65 24.99 11.20
CA LEU A 14 3.59 25.54 10.35
C LEU A 14 2.18 25.09 10.76
N GLY A 15 2.04 24.29 11.82
CA GLY A 15 0.76 23.84 12.36
C GLY A 15 0.32 22.43 11.93
N TYR A 16 1.04 21.77 11.02
CA TYR A 16 0.74 20.39 10.63
C TYR A 16 0.85 19.44 11.82
N GLY A 17 -0.08 18.51 11.97
CA GLY A 17 -0.13 17.60 13.12
C GLY A 17 -0.75 18.19 14.39
N ARG A 18 -1.11 19.49 14.38
CA ARG A 18 -1.67 20.22 15.54
C ARG A 18 -2.99 20.90 15.22
N ASP A 19 -3.08 21.58 14.08
CA ASP A 19 -4.34 22.13 13.55
C ASP A 19 -5.18 21.00 12.93
N PRO A 20 -6.47 20.85 13.29
CA PRO A 20 -7.37 19.88 12.67
C PRO A 20 -7.47 19.96 11.13
N ASN A 21 -7.16 21.12 10.54
CA ASN A 21 -7.16 21.33 9.09
C ASN A 21 -5.81 21.04 8.43
N LEU A 22 -4.74 20.82 9.21
CA LEU A 22 -3.40 20.54 8.72
C LEU A 22 -2.96 19.15 9.18
N VAL A 23 -3.53 18.13 8.52
CA VAL A 23 -3.24 16.73 8.85
C VAL A 23 -1.82 16.37 8.44
N LEU A 24 -1.09 15.72 9.35
CA LEU A 24 0.18 15.07 9.09
C LEU A 24 0.08 13.63 9.57
N ASP A 25 0.08 12.70 8.63
CA ASP A 25 0.11 11.27 8.90
C ASP A 25 1.48 10.69 8.57
N LEU A 26 1.90 9.70 9.33
CA LEU A 26 3.13 8.96 9.11
C LEU A 26 2.81 7.55 8.61
N VAL A 27 3.73 6.97 7.86
CA VAL A 27 3.61 5.60 7.34
C VAL A 27 4.74 4.77 7.91
N TYR A 28 4.39 3.59 8.43
CA TYR A 28 5.33 2.57 8.85
C TYR A 28 5.25 1.38 7.91
N ASN A 29 6.40 1.01 7.35
CA ASN A 29 6.61 -0.27 6.68
C ASN A 29 7.72 -1.03 7.41
N PRO A 30 7.60 -2.36 7.59
CA PRO A 30 8.66 -3.15 8.20
C PRO A 30 9.92 -3.12 7.34
N SER A 31 11.08 -3.36 7.95
CA SER A 31 12.32 -3.56 7.22
C SER A 31 12.21 -4.76 6.26
N LEU A 32 12.88 -4.69 5.12
CA LEU A 32 12.93 -5.84 4.21
C LEU A 32 13.70 -7.00 4.87
N PRO A 33 13.20 -8.24 4.71
CA PRO A 33 13.81 -9.40 5.34
C PRO A 33 15.20 -9.68 4.75
N THR A 34 16.13 -10.15 5.59
CA THR A 34 17.46 -10.61 5.18
C THR A 34 17.60 -12.14 5.28
N SER A 35 16.59 -12.80 5.84
CA SER A 35 16.44 -14.25 5.94
C SER A 35 14.97 -14.64 5.78
N GLU A 36 14.64 -15.93 5.86
CA GLU A 36 13.25 -16.42 5.82
C GLU A 36 12.44 -16.15 7.11
N ASN A 37 12.95 -15.31 8.02
CA ASN A 37 12.21 -14.83 9.18
C ASN A 37 11.37 -13.61 8.78
N PHE A 38 10.22 -13.87 8.18
CA PHE A 38 9.29 -12.82 7.74
C PHE A 38 8.38 -12.35 8.87
N ALA A 39 7.97 -11.09 8.79
CA ALA A 39 7.00 -10.50 9.71
C ALA A 39 6.07 -9.56 8.93
N LEU A 40 4.80 -9.54 9.35
CA LEU A 40 3.84 -8.52 8.94
C LEU A 40 4.01 -7.28 9.83
N PRO A 41 3.51 -6.11 9.41
CA PRO A 41 3.46 -4.95 10.28
C PRO A 41 2.72 -5.27 11.60
N PRO A 42 3.15 -4.69 12.74
CA PRO A 42 2.43 -4.86 13.99
C PRO A 42 1.06 -4.16 13.92
N ALA A 43 0.23 -4.41 14.93
CA ALA A 43 -1.07 -3.74 15.06
C ALA A 43 -0.88 -2.21 15.07
N GLN A 44 -1.67 -1.51 14.26
CA GLN A 44 -1.50 -0.09 13.99
C GLN A 44 -1.70 0.77 15.25
N ALA A 45 -2.74 0.50 16.04
CA ALA A 45 -3.09 1.30 17.22
C ALA A 45 -1.98 1.35 18.30
N PRO A 46 -1.44 0.22 18.80
CA PRO A 46 -0.35 0.27 19.77
C PRO A 46 0.92 0.87 19.18
N LEU A 47 1.25 0.56 17.91
CA LEU A 47 2.44 1.13 17.26
C LEU A 47 2.33 2.65 17.10
N GLN A 48 1.13 3.18 16.82
CA GLN A 48 0.88 4.61 16.74
C GLN A 48 1.17 5.28 18.08
N ALA A 49 0.67 4.72 19.19
CA ALA A 49 0.91 5.26 20.53
C ALA A 49 2.40 5.31 20.87
N ASP A 50 3.13 4.20 20.59
CA ASP A 50 4.57 4.12 20.82
C ASP A 50 5.32 5.19 20.00
N TYR A 51 4.97 5.38 18.73
CA TYR A 51 5.58 6.39 17.86
C TYR A 51 5.27 7.82 18.31
N GLN A 52 4.02 8.09 18.71
CA GLN A 52 3.62 9.41 19.21
C GLN A 52 4.41 9.77 20.47
N GLN A 53 4.53 8.83 21.41
CA GLN A 53 5.31 9.05 22.62
C GLN A 53 6.79 9.30 22.30
N PHE A 54 7.42 8.38 21.55
CA PHE A 54 8.85 8.46 21.26
C PHE A 54 9.21 9.73 20.47
N LEU A 55 8.45 10.06 19.42
CA LEU A 55 8.75 11.23 18.57
C LEU A 55 8.50 12.55 19.30
N ALA A 56 7.51 12.62 20.18
CA ALA A 56 7.30 13.79 21.04
C ALA A 56 8.46 13.97 22.03
N GLU A 57 8.83 12.92 22.77
CA GLU A 57 9.88 12.98 23.80
C GLU A 57 11.27 13.27 23.23
N GLN A 58 11.63 12.65 22.10
CA GLN A 58 12.99 12.74 21.57
C GLN A 58 13.19 13.90 20.58
N PHE A 59 12.12 14.35 19.91
CA PHE A 59 12.22 15.29 18.79
C PHE A 59 11.19 16.43 18.80
N ASP A 60 10.30 16.54 19.78
CA ASP A 60 9.19 17.51 19.80
C ASP A 60 8.31 17.42 18.53
N ILE A 61 8.09 16.19 18.04
CA ILE A 61 7.27 15.93 16.85
C ILE A 61 5.87 15.46 17.25
N THR A 62 4.87 16.00 16.57
CA THR A 62 3.46 15.60 16.67
C THR A 62 2.89 15.22 15.31
N PHE A 63 2.02 14.21 15.24
CA PHE A 63 1.35 13.77 14.03
C PHE A 63 -0.03 13.18 14.36
N ASN A 64 -0.92 13.09 13.37
CA ASN A 64 -2.31 12.66 13.54
C ASN A 64 -2.45 11.13 13.59
N HIS A 65 -2.06 10.44 12.51
CA HIS A 65 -2.18 8.99 12.42
C HIS A 65 -0.87 8.32 11.97
N LEU A 66 -0.68 7.08 12.42
CA LEU A 66 0.35 6.19 11.88
C LEU A 66 -0.36 5.10 11.08
N PHE A 67 0.00 4.94 9.81
CA PHE A 67 -0.51 3.89 8.95
C PHE A 67 0.51 2.78 8.78
N THR A 68 0.13 1.54 9.08
CA THR A 68 0.99 0.37 8.86
C THR A 68 0.76 -0.20 7.48
N ILE A 69 1.85 -0.41 6.74
CA ILE A 69 1.81 -0.89 5.36
C ILE A 69 2.76 -2.08 5.18
N THR A 70 2.30 -3.13 4.51
CA THR A 70 3.10 -4.30 4.15
C THR A 70 3.93 -3.99 2.89
N ASN A 71 5.18 -4.44 2.86
CA ASN A 71 6.00 -4.30 1.65
C ASN A 71 5.47 -5.21 0.54
N ILE A 72 4.81 -4.62 -0.45
CA ILE A 72 4.33 -5.38 -1.62
C ILE A 72 5.53 -5.85 -2.45
N PRO A 73 5.59 -7.15 -2.86
CA PRO A 73 6.72 -7.71 -3.60
C PRO A 73 6.67 -7.38 -5.10
N ILE A 74 6.69 -6.08 -5.40
CA ILE A 74 6.81 -5.50 -6.75
C ILE A 74 8.03 -4.59 -6.87
N GLY A 75 8.39 -4.18 -8.08
CA GLY A 75 9.42 -3.16 -8.31
C GLY A 75 10.74 -3.39 -7.54
N ARG A 76 11.18 -2.39 -6.76
CA ARG A 76 12.45 -2.47 -5.99
C ARG A 76 12.43 -3.55 -4.91
N THR A 77 11.29 -3.75 -4.24
CA THR A 77 11.11 -4.81 -3.23
C THR A 77 11.28 -6.18 -3.87
N LYS A 78 10.61 -6.43 -4.99
CA LYS A 78 10.74 -7.67 -5.78
C LYS A 78 12.19 -7.93 -6.18
N GLN A 79 12.87 -6.93 -6.74
CA GLN A 79 14.28 -7.04 -7.14
C GLN A 79 15.20 -7.35 -5.95
N TYR A 80 14.97 -6.71 -4.80
CA TYR A 80 15.71 -7.01 -3.57
C TYR A 80 15.48 -8.46 -3.12
N LEU A 81 14.22 -8.89 -3.02
CA LEU A 81 13.87 -10.25 -2.61
C LEU A 81 14.46 -11.31 -3.55
N HIS A 82 14.49 -11.05 -4.86
CA HIS A 82 15.16 -11.94 -5.82
C HIS A 82 16.66 -12.04 -5.57
N ARG A 83 17.36 -10.92 -5.34
CA ARG A 83 18.80 -10.94 -5.02
C ARG A 83 19.11 -11.72 -3.75
N GLN A 84 18.22 -11.64 -2.76
CA GLN A 84 18.34 -12.41 -1.51
C GLN A 84 17.83 -13.85 -1.63
N LYS A 85 17.29 -14.27 -2.78
CA LYS A 85 16.59 -15.56 -2.98
C LYS A 85 15.39 -15.76 -2.05
N LEU A 86 14.79 -14.68 -1.57
CA LEU A 86 13.65 -14.67 -0.62
C LEU A 86 12.30 -14.44 -1.31
N HIS A 87 12.25 -14.14 -2.61
CA HIS A 87 10.99 -13.76 -3.28
C HIS A 87 9.90 -14.82 -3.21
N ALA A 88 10.20 -16.08 -3.56
CA ALA A 88 9.21 -17.16 -3.52
C ALA A 88 8.78 -17.51 -2.07
N PRO A 89 9.71 -17.67 -1.09
CA PRO A 89 9.33 -17.83 0.31
C PRO A 89 8.48 -16.67 0.85
N TYR A 90 8.79 -15.43 0.47
CA TYR A 90 8.04 -14.25 0.92
C TYR A 90 6.61 -14.23 0.35
N LEU A 91 6.43 -14.57 -0.92
CA LEU A 91 5.08 -14.71 -1.51
C LEU A 91 4.27 -15.79 -0.79
N LYS A 92 4.89 -16.93 -0.49
CA LYS A 92 4.23 -18.01 0.27
C LYS A 92 3.83 -17.55 1.68
N PHE A 93 4.70 -16.81 2.36
CA PHE A 93 4.38 -16.21 3.66
C PHE A 93 3.18 -15.27 3.60
N LEU A 94 3.11 -14.40 2.57
CA LEU A 94 1.95 -13.51 2.39
C LEU A 94 0.66 -14.28 2.10
N GLU A 95 0.76 -15.35 1.29
CA GLU A 95 -0.36 -16.26 1.00
C GLU A 95 -0.85 -16.97 2.26
N GLU A 96 0.04 -17.53 3.06
CA GLU A 96 -0.28 -18.17 4.35
C GLU A 96 -0.88 -17.17 5.35
N GLY A 97 -0.50 -15.90 5.24
CA GLY A 97 -1.06 -14.81 6.02
C GLY A 97 -2.39 -14.25 5.51
N PHE A 98 -2.95 -14.77 4.41
CA PHE A 98 -4.18 -14.24 3.81
C PHE A 98 -5.33 -14.13 4.81
N ASN A 99 -5.95 -12.95 4.86
CA ASN A 99 -7.11 -12.68 5.70
C ASN A 99 -8.29 -12.18 4.87
N ALA A 100 -9.34 -13.00 4.77
CA ALA A 100 -10.53 -12.69 3.99
C ALA A 100 -11.29 -11.45 4.48
N SER A 101 -11.20 -11.08 5.76
CA SER A 101 -11.91 -9.89 6.27
C SER A 101 -11.38 -8.57 5.72
N THR A 102 -10.15 -8.57 5.19
CA THR A 102 -9.53 -7.39 4.56
C THR A 102 -10.14 -7.08 3.19
N VAL A 103 -10.71 -8.09 2.51
CA VAL A 103 -11.10 -8.00 1.10
C VAL A 103 -12.12 -6.90 0.86
N ALA A 104 -13.11 -6.73 1.73
CA ALA A 104 -14.17 -5.73 1.56
C ALA A 104 -13.65 -4.29 1.49
N ASN A 105 -12.50 -4.02 2.12
CA ASN A 105 -11.91 -2.69 2.27
C ASN A 105 -10.74 -2.44 1.30
N LEU A 106 -10.45 -3.37 0.37
CA LEU A 106 -9.36 -3.20 -0.61
C LEU A 106 -9.63 -2.03 -1.57
N MET A 107 -8.59 -1.23 -1.83
CA MET A 107 -8.66 -0.07 -2.72
C MET A 107 -9.04 -0.44 -4.16
N CYS A 108 -8.53 -1.57 -4.67
CA CYS A 108 -8.82 -2.08 -6.02
C CYS A 108 -10.29 -2.45 -6.27
N ARG A 109 -11.15 -2.41 -5.23
CA ARG A 109 -12.60 -2.58 -5.40
C ARG A 109 -13.31 -1.32 -5.85
N ASN A 110 -12.74 -0.15 -5.56
CA ASN A 110 -13.41 1.14 -5.71
C ASN A 110 -12.55 2.19 -6.41
N GLN A 111 -11.34 1.83 -6.86
CA GLN A 111 -10.38 2.74 -7.46
C GLN A 111 -9.79 2.14 -8.72
N LEU A 112 -9.50 3.00 -9.68
CA LEU A 112 -8.81 2.66 -10.92
C LEU A 112 -7.50 3.44 -10.97
N SER A 113 -6.47 2.82 -11.55
CA SER A 113 -5.27 3.53 -11.99
C SER A 113 -5.26 3.64 -13.51
N ILE A 114 -4.84 4.80 -14.01
CA ILE A 114 -4.83 5.11 -15.45
C ILE A 114 -3.43 5.59 -15.81
N ASP A 115 -2.84 4.99 -16.84
CA ASP A 115 -1.54 5.46 -17.33
C ASP A 115 -1.67 6.66 -18.29
N TYR A 116 -0.52 7.23 -18.69
CA TYR A 116 -0.48 8.39 -19.57
C TYR A 116 -0.95 8.10 -21.01
N LEU A 117 -1.07 6.83 -21.40
CA LEU A 117 -1.62 6.40 -22.70
C LEU A 117 -3.13 6.12 -22.62
N GLY A 118 -3.71 6.21 -21.42
CA GLY A 118 -5.12 5.93 -21.18
C GLY A 118 -5.43 4.45 -21.00
N HIS A 119 -4.45 3.58 -20.74
CA HIS A 119 -4.74 2.20 -20.34
C HIS A 119 -5.31 2.17 -18.92
N ILE A 120 -6.29 1.30 -18.71
CA ILE A 120 -6.98 1.13 -17.43
C ILE A 120 -6.36 -0.04 -16.66
N TYR A 121 -6.12 0.20 -15.38
CA TYR A 121 -5.73 -0.79 -14.40
C TYR A 121 -6.72 -0.71 -13.23
N ASP A 122 -7.11 -1.85 -12.69
CA ASP A 122 -7.97 -1.95 -11.50
C ASP A 122 -7.17 -1.81 -10.18
N CYS A 123 -5.86 -1.58 -10.26
CA CYS A 123 -4.96 -1.38 -9.14
C CYS A 123 -3.68 -0.65 -9.59
N ASP A 124 -3.11 0.21 -8.75
CA ASP A 124 -1.84 0.90 -9.02
C ASP A 124 -0.65 -0.08 -9.06
N PHE A 125 -0.65 -1.13 -8.23
CA PHE A 125 0.33 -2.21 -8.31
C PHE A 125 0.23 -3.00 -9.61
N ASN A 126 -0.99 -3.18 -10.13
CA ASN A 126 -1.20 -3.79 -11.44
C ASN A 126 -0.63 -2.89 -12.55
N GLN A 127 -0.74 -1.57 -12.44
CA GLN A 127 -0.05 -0.65 -13.36
C GLN A 127 1.46 -0.80 -13.29
N MET A 128 2.04 -0.87 -12.09
CA MET A 128 3.49 -1.01 -11.91
C MET A 128 4.05 -2.33 -12.46
N GLU A 129 3.25 -3.41 -12.45
CA GLU A 129 3.63 -4.72 -13.00
C GLU A 129 3.05 -4.97 -14.41
N GLN A 130 2.55 -3.93 -15.09
CA GLN A 130 2.03 -4.00 -16.47
C GLN A 130 0.93 -5.04 -16.65
N LEU A 131 0.02 -5.12 -15.68
CA LEU A 131 -1.12 -6.04 -15.66
C LEU A 131 -2.44 -5.26 -15.90
N PRO A 132 -2.75 -4.85 -17.15
CA PRO A 132 -3.94 -4.05 -17.44
C PRO A 132 -5.23 -4.77 -17.06
N ALA A 133 -6.26 -3.99 -16.75
CA ALA A 133 -7.64 -4.47 -16.73
C ALA A 133 -8.04 -4.86 -18.15
N THR A 134 -8.85 -5.91 -18.28
CA THR A 134 -9.24 -6.45 -19.58
C THR A 134 -10.75 -6.66 -19.65
N THR A 135 -11.29 -6.56 -20.86
CA THR A 135 -12.60 -7.12 -21.20
C THR A 135 -12.62 -8.66 -21.01
N PRO A 136 -13.80 -9.31 -21.04
CA PRO A 136 -13.91 -10.76 -20.91
C PRO A 136 -13.13 -11.58 -21.95
N ASP A 137 -12.89 -11.02 -23.14
CA ASP A 137 -12.09 -11.66 -24.20
C ASP A 137 -10.58 -11.40 -24.08
N GLY A 138 -10.15 -10.69 -23.03
CA GLY A 138 -8.74 -10.42 -22.73
C GLY A 138 -8.17 -9.15 -23.38
N THR A 139 -8.99 -8.35 -24.06
CA THR A 139 -8.55 -7.07 -24.64
C THR A 139 -8.24 -6.05 -23.53
N PRO A 140 -7.03 -5.45 -23.49
CA PRO A 140 -6.71 -4.39 -22.53
C PRO A 140 -7.66 -3.20 -22.66
N LEU A 141 -8.20 -2.74 -21.53
CA LEU A 141 -9.12 -1.63 -21.49
C LEU A 141 -8.40 -0.29 -21.62
N THR A 142 -9.04 0.64 -22.31
CA THR A 142 -8.62 2.04 -22.40
C THR A 142 -9.74 2.97 -21.95
N VAL A 143 -9.39 4.20 -21.58
CA VAL A 143 -10.35 5.27 -21.29
C VAL A 143 -11.32 5.45 -22.46
N GLN A 144 -10.83 5.41 -23.71
CA GLN A 144 -11.67 5.56 -24.90
C GLN A 144 -12.77 4.48 -24.96
N MET A 145 -12.42 3.22 -24.69
CA MET A 145 -13.40 2.12 -24.67
C MET A 145 -14.49 2.30 -23.61
N LEU A 146 -14.10 2.76 -22.40
CA LEU A 146 -15.07 3.02 -21.32
C LEU A 146 -15.99 4.20 -21.67
N LEU A 147 -15.46 5.24 -22.30
CA LEU A 147 -16.23 6.40 -22.76
C LEU A 147 -17.19 6.02 -23.90
N ASP A 148 -16.73 5.24 -24.88
CA ASP A 148 -17.55 4.78 -26.00
C ASP A 148 -18.69 3.86 -25.55
N ALA A 149 -18.42 2.97 -24.59
CA ALA A 149 -19.43 2.10 -24.00
C ALA A 149 -20.32 2.82 -22.98
N ASN A 150 -19.89 4.00 -22.50
CA ASN A 150 -20.54 4.77 -21.44
C ASN A 150 -20.86 3.94 -20.18
N THR A 151 -19.93 3.05 -19.79
CA THR A 151 -20.05 2.22 -18.59
C THR A 151 -18.67 1.75 -18.10
N LEU A 152 -18.55 1.51 -16.79
CA LEU A 152 -17.41 0.82 -16.18
C LEU A 152 -17.58 -0.70 -16.16
N ASP A 153 -18.77 -1.21 -16.49
CA ASP A 153 -19.10 -2.64 -16.43
C ASP A 153 -18.31 -3.50 -17.43
N LEU A 154 -17.50 -2.87 -18.31
CA LEU A 154 -16.50 -3.57 -19.09
C LEU A 154 -15.38 -4.18 -18.22
N ILE A 155 -15.21 -3.70 -16.97
CA ILE A 155 -14.31 -4.28 -15.96
C ILE A 155 -15.11 -5.30 -15.14
N HIS A 156 -15.11 -6.56 -15.57
CA HIS A 156 -15.89 -7.61 -14.91
C HIS A 156 -15.23 -8.14 -13.62
N GLN A 157 -13.90 -8.11 -13.57
CA GLN A 157 -13.13 -8.72 -12.50
C GLN A 157 -11.86 -7.93 -12.25
N VAL A 158 -11.57 -7.67 -10.97
CA VAL A 158 -10.27 -7.16 -10.55
C VAL A 158 -9.21 -8.23 -10.80
N ARG A 159 -8.22 -7.88 -11.60
CA ARG A 159 -7.07 -8.73 -11.92
C ARG A 159 -6.24 -8.93 -10.66
N THR A 160 -6.03 -10.19 -10.31
CA THR A 160 -5.19 -10.57 -9.18
C THR A 160 -3.91 -11.25 -9.64
N ALA A 161 -2.87 -11.13 -8.82
CA ALA A 161 -1.56 -11.74 -9.02
C ALA A 161 -0.98 -12.11 -7.64
N PRO A 162 0.09 -12.91 -7.56
CA PRO A 162 0.65 -13.33 -6.26
C PRO A 162 1.01 -12.18 -5.32
N PHE A 163 1.41 -11.01 -5.84
CA PHE A 163 1.70 -9.84 -5.01
C PHE A 163 0.47 -9.25 -4.31
N CYS A 164 -0.75 -9.55 -4.77
CA CYS A 164 -1.98 -9.09 -4.14
C CYS A 164 -2.12 -9.59 -2.70
N TYR A 165 -1.51 -10.73 -2.36
CA TYR A 165 -1.48 -11.21 -0.98
C TYR A 165 -0.85 -10.20 -0.02
N GLY A 166 0.04 -9.32 -0.48
CA GLY A 166 0.59 -8.24 0.34
C GLY A 166 -0.46 -7.24 0.83
N CYS A 167 -1.56 -7.04 0.10
CA CYS A 167 -2.65 -6.15 0.50
C CYS A 167 -3.65 -6.82 1.46
N THR A 168 -3.65 -8.15 1.51
CA THR A 168 -4.65 -8.95 2.26
C THR A 168 -4.06 -9.73 3.42
N ALA A 169 -2.74 -9.79 3.56
CA ALA A 169 -2.09 -10.55 4.62
C ALA A 169 -2.26 -9.86 5.98
N GLY A 170 -2.53 -10.64 7.03
CA GLY A 170 -2.72 -10.17 8.40
C GLY A 170 -3.88 -9.19 8.49
N SER A 171 -3.63 -7.97 8.96
CA SER A 171 -4.66 -6.93 9.03
C SER A 171 -4.91 -6.20 7.70
N GLY A 172 -4.24 -6.62 6.62
CA GLY A 172 -4.32 -5.98 5.31
C GLY A 172 -3.55 -4.66 5.27
N SER A 173 -3.40 -4.13 4.06
CA SER A 173 -2.59 -2.94 3.84
C SER A 173 -3.17 -2.08 2.72
N SER A 174 -3.30 -0.79 3.01
CA SER A 174 -3.71 0.25 2.06
C SER A 174 -2.98 1.56 2.35
N CYS A 175 -3.16 2.57 1.48
CA CYS A 175 -2.71 3.93 1.78
C CYS A 175 -3.36 4.53 3.04
N GLY A 176 -4.47 3.96 3.52
CA GLY A 176 -5.11 4.29 4.81
C GLY A 176 -4.68 3.39 5.98
N GLY A 177 -3.66 2.55 5.79
CA GLY A 177 -3.16 1.62 6.80
C GLY A 177 -3.91 0.28 6.83
N SER A 178 -4.04 -0.27 8.04
CA SER A 178 -4.73 -1.53 8.35
C SER A 178 -6.17 -1.53 7.84
N LEU A 179 -6.63 -2.67 7.33
CA LEU A 179 -7.99 -2.84 6.79
C LEU A 179 -8.96 -3.48 7.78
N VAL A 180 -8.44 -4.12 8.84
CA VAL A 180 -9.19 -4.73 9.96
C VAL A 180 -8.46 -4.62 11.28
#